data_AF-A0A2H5Q5S9-F1
#
_entry.id   AF-A0A2H5Q5S9-F1
#
_cell.length_a   1.000
_cell.length_b   1.000
_cell.length_c   1.000
_cell.angle_alpha   90.00
_cell.angle_beta   90.00
_cell.angle_gamma   90.00
#
_symmetry.space_group_name_H-M   'P 1'
#
loop_
_entity.id
_entity.type
_entity.pdbx_description
1 polymer ?
#
loop_
_entity_poly.entity_id
_entity_poly.type
_entity_poly.pdbx_seq_one_letter_code
_entity_poly.pdbx_strand_id
1 'polypeptide(L)'
;MIQKYKNVFEGLNSLVDVGGGTGTAAKAIAKAFPKLECTCFDLPHVVNGLESDLVNLKYVGGDMFEAISPADAVVLKWILHDWNNEECVKILKKCKEAITSDGKKGKVIIKDMIKDNKKKDDKSIETQLFFDMFMMVLLTGTE
;
A
#
# COMPACT_ATOMS: atom_id res chain seq x y z
N MET A 1 3.51 -5.56 -14.71
CA MET A 1 2.54 -5.87 -13.64
C MET A 1 1.41 -4.86 -13.57
N ILE A 2 1.67 -3.55 -13.38
CA ILE A 2 0.63 -2.50 -13.28
C ILE A 2 -0.27 -2.43 -14.52
N GLN A 3 0.31 -2.59 -15.72
CA GLN A 3 -0.43 -2.62 -16.98
C GLN A 3 -1.56 -3.68 -17.04
N LYS A 4 -1.42 -4.79 -16.30
CA LYS A 4 -2.42 -5.86 -16.25
C LYS A 4 -3.64 -5.49 -15.41
N TYR A 5 -3.50 -4.53 -14.50
CA TYR A 5 -4.54 -4.12 -13.54
C TYR A 5 -4.95 -2.66 -13.76
N LYS A 6 -4.92 -2.19 -15.02
CA LYS A 6 -5.21 -0.80 -15.36
C LYS A 6 -6.57 -0.32 -14.85
N ASN A 7 -7.59 -1.15 -15.00
CA ASN A 7 -8.94 -0.93 -14.51
C ASN A 7 -9.03 -0.64 -13.00
N VAL A 8 -8.05 -1.09 -12.20
CA VAL A 8 -8.01 -0.78 -10.77
C VAL A 8 -7.69 0.70 -10.53
N PHE A 9 -6.93 1.34 -11.43
CA PHE A 9 -6.50 2.73 -11.27
C PHE A 9 -7.28 3.72 -12.16
N GLU A 10 -8.10 3.22 -13.09
CA GLU A 10 -8.97 4.05 -13.92
C GLU A 10 -9.97 4.86 -13.08
N GLY A 11 -10.16 6.13 -13.47
CA GLY A 11 -11.06 7.07 -12.82
C GLY A 11 -10.53 7.70 -11.52
N LEU A 12 -9.33 7.34 -11.07
CA LEU A 12 -8.68 7.97 -9.92
C LEU A 12 -7.95 9.25 -10.32
N ASN A 13 -8.05 10.29 -9.49
CA ASN A 13 -7.28 11.53 -9.61
C ASN A 13 -6.13 11.55 -8.62
N SER A 14 -6.28 10.91 -7.45
CA SER A 14 -5.24 10.81 -6.43
C SER A 14 -5.13 9.43 -5.79
N LEU A 15 -3.91 9.07 -5.39
CA LEU A 15 -3.58 7.82 -4.73
C LEU A 15 -2.51 8.06 -3.65
N VAL A 16 -2.62 7.35 -2.53
CA VAL A 16 -1.57 7.26 -1.51
C VAL A 16 -1.09 5.81 -1.36
N ASP A 17 0.22 5.60 -1.47
CA ASP A 17 0.93 4.33 -1.25
C ASP A 17 1.48 4.35 0.18
N VAL A 18 0.78 3.68 1.11
CA VAL A 18 1.06 3.71 2.55
C VAL A 18 2.10 2.64 2.88
N GLY A 19 3.15 3.03 3.60
CA GLY A 19 4.37 2.23 3.75
C GLY A 19 5.07 2.02 2.41
N GLY A 20 5.05 3.06 1.55
CA GLY A 20 5.58 2.98 0.19
C GLY A 20 7.12 2.90 0.11
N GLY A 21 7.80 3.06 1.25
CA GLY A 21 9.26 3.04 1.38
C GLY A 21 9.92 4.11 0.52
N THR A 22 10.85 3.68 -0.34
CA THR A 22 11.52 4.57 -1.31
C THR A 22 10.69 4.87 -2.56
N GLY A 23 9.42 4.44 -2.59
CA GLY A 23 8.44 4.78 -3.63
C GLY A 23 8.51 3.93 -4.90
N THR A 24 9.08 2.71 -4.85
CA THR A 24 9.18 1.83 -6.02
C THR A 24 7.81 1.56 -6.67
N ALA A 25 6.79 1.27 -5.87
CA ALA A 25 5.43 1.03 -6.36
C ALA A 25 4.78 2.32 -6.85
N ALA A 26 4.77 3.38 -6.02
CA ALA A 26 4.28 4.70 -6.39
C ALA A 26 4.88 5.24 -7.70
N LYS A 27 6.21 5.14 -7.91
CA LYS A 27 6.89 5.53 -9.17
C LYS A 27 6.37 4.76 -10.37
N ALA A 28 6.20 3.45 -10.23
CA ALA A 28 5.71 2.62 -11.32
C ALA A 28 4.24 2.93 -11.67
N ILE A 29 3.43 3.28 -10.67
CA ILE A 29 2.04 3.72 -10.87
C ILE A 29 2.02 5.11 -11.55
N ALA A 30 2.76 6.08 -11.02
CA ALA A 30 2.84 7.44 -11.56
C ALA A 30 3.30 7.45 -13.03
N LYS A 31 4.29 6.61 -13.41
CA LYS A 31 4.74 6.44 -14.80
C LYS A 31 3.67 5.81 -15.70
N ALA A 32 2.86 4.90 -15.18
CA ALA A 32 1.81 4.24 -15.94
C ALA A 32 0.56 5.12 -16.12
N PHE A 33 0.32 6.06 -15.19
CA PHE A 33 -0.83 6.96 -15.20
C PHE A 33 -0.37 8.41 -14.97
N PRO A 34 0.09 9.12 -16.02
CA PRO A 34 0.66 10.47 -15.88
C PRO A 34 -0.30 11.55 -15.35
N LYS A 35 -1.61 11.26 -15.31
CA LYS A 35 -2.66 12.16 -14.78
C LYS A 35 -3.05 11.85 -13.34
N LEU A 36 -2.52 10.77 -12.76
CA LEU A 36 -2.82 10.33 -11.39
C LEU A 36 -1.79 10.92 -10.45
N GLU A 37 -2.23 11.72 -9.49
CA GLU A 37 -1.38 12.25 -8.42
C GLU A 37 -1.08 11.14 -7.40
N CYS A 38 0.20 10.81 -7.24
CA CYS A 38 0.65 9.76 -6.35
C CYS A 38 1.37 10.36 -5.14
N THR A 39 1.06 9.86 -3.94
CA THR A 39 1.79 10.15 -2.71
C THR A 39 2.43 8.87 -2.19
N CYS A 40 3.75 8.83 -2.10
CA CYS A 40 4.45 7.81 -1.34
C CYS A 40 4.49 8.24 0.13
N PHE A 41 3.78 7.52 0.98
CA PHE A 41 3.63 7.83 2.41
C PHE A 41 4.38 6.80 3.24
N ASP A 42 5.29 7.27 4.09
CA ASP A 42 6.04 6.40 5.02
C ASP A 42 6.50 7.22 6.24
N LEU A 43 7.20 6.59 7.17
CA LEU A 43 7.76 7.27 8.33
C LEU A 43 8.71 8.41 7.90
N PRO A 44 8.76 9.52 8.65
CA PRO A 44 9.56 10.69 8.26
C PRO A 44 11.02 10.37 7.95
N HIS A 45 11.65 9.46 8.70
CA HIS A 45 13.04 9.07 8.49
C HIS A 45 13.26 8.22 7.23
N VAL A 46 12.23 7.53 6.73
CA VAL A 46 12.29 6.71 5.51
C VAL A 46 12.26 7.59 4.27
N VAL A 47 11.41 8.62 4.27
CA VAL A 47 11.23 9.53 3.13
C VAL A 47 12.13 10.76 3.15
N ASN A 48 12.90 10.96 4.23
CA ASN A 48 13.78 12.10 4.36
C ASN A 48 14.80 12.16 3.22
N GLY A 49 14.90 13.31 2.56
CA GLY A 49 15.80 13.53 1.42
C GLY A 49 15.40 12.80 0.13
N LEU A 50 14.25 12.14 0.08
CA LEU A 50 13.74 11.55 -1.16
C LEU A 50 13.05 12.64 -2.00
N GLU A 51 13.51 12.75 -3.24
CA GLU A 51 12.90 13.60 -4.26
C GLU A 51 12.48 12.73 -5.46
N SER A 52 11.39 13.16 -6.10
CA SER A 52 10.84 12.51 -7.28
C SER A 52 11.24 13.28 -8.54
N ASP A 53 11.68 12.57 -9.56
CA ASP A 53 11.85 13.08 -10.93
C ASP A 53 10.52 13.20 -11.69
N LEU A 54 9.43 12.65 -11.12
CA LEU A 54 8.08 12.68 -11.68
C LEU A 54 7.25 13.78 -11.04
N VAL A 55 6.63 14.61 -11.87
CA VAL A 55 5.80 15.76 -11.45
C VAL A 55 4.54 15.34 -10.68
N ASN A 56 4.02 14.14 -10.93
CA ASN A 56 2.81 13.60 -10.32
C ASN A 56 3.10 12.63 -9.17
N LEU A 57 4.29 12.71 -8.57
CA LEU A 57 4.68 11.91 -7.41
C LEU A 57 5.36 12.79 -6.35
N LYS A 58 4.88 12.69 -5.12
CA LYS A 58 5.51 13.29 -3.94
C LYS A 58 5.73 12.29 -2.82
N TYR A 59 6.65 12.61 -1.93
CA TYR A 59 6.90 11.88 -0.70
C TYR A 59 6.33 12.63 0.50
N VAL A 60 5.66 11.93 1.41
CA VAL A 60 5.08 12.50 2.61
C VAL A 60 5.46 11.65 3.81
N GLY A 61 6.05 12.30 4.81
CA GLY A 61 6.40 11.66 6.09
C GLY A 61 5.23 11.69 7.06
N GLY A 62 4.93 10.58 7.71
CA GLY A 62 3.91 10.51 8.76
C GLY A 62 3.75 9.12 9.36
N ASP A 63 2.80 8.99 10.29
CA ASP A 63 2.43 7.72 10.90
C ASP A 63 1.03 7.29 10.43
N MET A 64 0.93 6.12 9.81
CA MET A 64 -0.33 5.56 9.30
C MET A 64 -1.33 5.21 10.41
N PHE A 65 -0.88 5.04 11.65
CA PHE A 65 -1.75 4.85 12.82
C PHE A 65 -2.38 6.16 13.29
N GLU A 66 -1.78 7.31 12.94
CA GLU A 66 -2.28 8.64 13.31
C GLU A 66 -3.17 9.23 12.21
N ALA A 67 -2.62 9.44 11.02
CA ALA A 67 -3.31 10.06 9.90
C ALA A 67 -2.69 9.68 8.55
N ILE A 68 -3.56 9.41 7.57
CA ILE A 68 -3.18 9.16 6.17
C ILE A 68 -3.72 10.31 5.32
N SER A 69 -2.92 10.78 4.36
CA SER A 69 -3.32 11.86 3.45
C SER A 69 -4.57 11.48 2.64
N PRO A 70 -5.55 12.39 2.50
CA PRO A 70 -6.72 12.17 1.66
C PRO A 70 -6.39 11.79 0.22
N ALA A 71 -7.09 10.80 -0.33
CA ALA A 71 -6.93 10.35 -1.71
C ALA A 71 -8.15 9.56 -2.22
N ASP A 72 -8.31 9.48 -3.55
CA ASP A 72 -9.35 8.62 -4.15
C ASP A 72 -9.06 7.12 -3.90
N ALA A 73 -7.80 6.75 -3.72
CA ALA A 73 -7.42 5.39 -3.31
C ALA A 73 -6.23 5.33 -2.34
N VAL A 74 -6.25 4.34 -1.47
CA VAL A 74 -5.12 3.94 -0.62
C VAL A 74 -4.58 2.59 -1.11
N VAL A 75 -3.27 2.48 -1.30
CA VAL A 75 -2.57 1.22 -1.59
C VAL A 75 -1.82 0.77 -0.35
N LEU A 76 -2.00 -0.50 0.01
CA LEU A 76 -1.25 -1.21 1.06
C LEU A 76 -0.54 -2.39 0.40
N LYS A 77 0.76 -2.25 0.14
CA LYS A 77 1.56 -3.29 -0.55
C LYS A 77 2.60 -3.87 0.41
N TRP A 78 2.35 -5.08 0.90
CA TRP A 78 3.18 -5.74 1.93
C TRP A 78 3.22 -4.87 3.18
N ILE A 79 2.05 -4.72 3.79
CA ILE A 79 1.87 -3.89 4.98
C ILE A 79 1.07 -4.66 6.01
N LEU A 80 -0.12 -5.16 5.65
CA LEU A 80 -1.02 -5.75 6.64
C LEU A 80 -0.45 -7.03 7.24
N HIS A 81 0.36 -7.79 6.51
CA HIS A 81 1.04 -8.97 7.04
C HIS A 81 2.05 -8.71 8.16
N ASP A 82 2.48 -7.46 8.37
CA ASP A 82 3.45 -7.09 9.40
C ASP A 82 2.81 -6.96 10.79
N TRP A 83 1.48 -6.80 10.82
CA TRP A 83 0.74 -6.36 12.00
C TRP A 83 -0.27 -7.41 12.47
N ASN A 84 -0.57 -7.41 13.77
CA ASN A 84 -1.67 -8.21 14.30
C ASN A 84 -3.04 -7.67 13.82
N ASN A 85 -4.10 -8.44 14.12
CA ASN A 85 -5.46 -8.11 13.72
C ASN A 85 -5.94 -6.76 14.29
N GLU A 86 -5.65 -6.45 15.55
CA GLU A 86 -6.05 -5.19 16.16
C GLU A 86 -5.42 -3.98 15.46
N GLU A 87 -4.14 -4.09 15.10
CA GLU A 87 -3.39 -3.07 14.38
C GLU A 87 -3.84 -2.95 12.92
N CYS A 88 -4.08 -4.05 12.23
CA CYS A 88 -4.69 -4.06 10.90
C CYS A 88 -6.02 -3.31 10.88
N VAL A 89 -6.88 -3.54 11.88
CA VAL A 89 -8.16 -2.82 12.00
C VAL A 89 -7.94 -1.32 12.21
N LYS A 90 -6.93 -0.91 12.99
CA LYS A 90 -6.58 0.51 13.16
C LYS A 90 -6.12 1.13 11.83
N ILE A 91 -5.22 0.47 11.11
CA ILE A 91 -4.72 0.92 9.80
C ILE A 91 -5.89 1.06 8.81
N LEU A 92 -6.76 0.06 8.72
CA LEU A 92 -7.91 0.08 7.82
C LEU A 92 -8.93 1.18 8.17
N LYS A 93 -9.10 1.52 9.46
CA LYS A 93 -9.90 2.68 9.87
C LYS A 93 -9.29 4.00 9.37
N LYS A 94 -7.97 4.17 9.48
CA LYS A 94 -7.27 5.34 8.94
C LYS A 94 -7.34 5.42 7.42
N CYS A 95 -7.26 4.28 6.74
CA CYS A 95 -7.47 4.22 5.29
C CYS A 95 -8.90 4.66 4.93
N LYS A 96 -9.90 4.21 5.69
CA LYS A 96 -11.31 4.61 5.50
C LYS A 96 -11.50 6.12 5.67
N GLU A 97 -10.88 6.71 6.69
CA GLU A 97 -10.89 8.18 6.91
C GLU A 97 -10.30 8.91 5.69
N ALA A 98 -9.15 8.47 5.18
CA ALA A 98 -8.48 9.08 4.04
C ALA A 98 -9.29 9.04 2.72
N ILE A 99 -10.07 7.96 2.49
CA ILE A 99 -10.86 7.81 1.25
C ILE A 99 -12.29 8.37 1.34
N THR A 100 -12.68 8.94 2.49
CA THR A 100 -14.04 9.49 2.70
C THR A 100 -14.06 10.99 3.03
N SER A 101 -12.92 11.65 3.12
CA SER A 101 -12.78 13.07 3.51
C SER A 101 -13.61 14.04 2.66
N ASP A 102 -13.82 13.72 1.38
CA ASP A 102 -14.40 14.65 0.40
C ASP A 102 -15.86 14.29 0.04
N GLY A 103 -16.51 13.43 0.84
CA GLY A 103 -17.85 12.90 0.55
C GLY A 103 -17.93 11.95 -0.65
N LYS A 104 -16.80 11.70 -1.32
CA LYS A 104 -16.65 10.69 -2.38
C LYS A 104 -16.39 9.32 -1.77
N LYS A 105 -16.81 8.26 -2.47
CA LYS A 105 -16.46 6.88 -2.14
C LYS A 105 -15.15 6.51 -2.85
N GLY A 106 -14.02 6.59 -2.16
CA GLY A 106 -12.77 6.02 -2.64
C GLY A 106 -12.67 4.51 -2.41
N LYS A 107 -11.47 3.95 -2.57
CA LYS A 107 -11.22 2.50 -2.38
C LYS A 107 -9.86 2.21 -1.74
N VAL A 108 -9.78 1.09 -1.02
CA VAL A 108 -8.52 0.54 -0.50
C VAL A 108 -8.09 -0.63 -1.38
N ILE A 109 -6.84 -0.63 -1.82
CA ILE A 109 -6.24 -1.66 -2.68
C ILE A 109 -5.16 -2.35 -1.85
N ILE A 110 -5.35 -3.63 -1.56
CA ILE A 110 -4.40 -4.44 -0.79
C ILE A 110 -3.67 -5.36 -1.76
N LYS A 111 -2.34 -5.32 -1.72
CA LYS A 111 -1.48 -6.28 -2.41
C LYS A 111 -0.66 -7.03 -1.37
N ASP A 112 -1.15 -8.20 -1.02
CA ASP A 112 -0.53 -9.11 -0.06
C ASP A 112 -0.66 -10.57 -0.48
N MET A 113 -0.03 -11.48 0.26
CA MET A 113 -0.30 -12.91 0.07
C MET A 113 -1.66 -13.29 0.66
N ILE A 114 -2.26 -14.35 0.12
CA ILE A 114 -3.57 -14.85 0.56
C ILE A 114 -3.43 -16.36 0.74
N LYS A 115 -3.50 -16.87 1.98
CA LYS A 115 -3.31 -18.28 2.36
C LYS A 115 -4.20 -19.30 1.59
N ASP A 116 -5.44 -18.97 1.25
CA ASP A 116 -6.38 -19.93 0.62
C ASP A 116 -6.61 -19.73 -0.90
N ASN A 117 -5.57 -19.43 -1.66
CA ASN A 117 -5.70 -19.38 -3.12
C ASN A 117 -5.72 -20.82 -3.70
N LYS A 118 -6.88 -21.29 -4.18
CA LYS A 118 -7.13 -22.66 -4.72
C LYS A 118 -6.31 -23.05 -5.97
N LYS A 119 -5.35 -22.21 -6.40
CA LYS A 119 -4.50 -22.39 -7.58
C LYS A 119 -3.01 -22.30 -7.23
N LYS A 120 -2.60 -22.88 -6.10
CA LYS A 120 -1.21 -22.88 -5.67
C LYS A 120 -0.52 -24.18 -6.07
N ASP A 121 0.66 -24.04 -6.66
CA ASP A 121 1.61 -25.14 -6.79
C ASP A 121 2.40 -25.32 -5.48
N ASP A 122 3.07 -26.46 -5.33
CA ASP A 122 3.80 -26.82 -4.11
C ASP A 122 4.85 -25.76 -3.72
N LYS A 123 5.50 -25.14 -4.72
CA LYS A 123 6.52 -24.09 -4.50
C LYS A 123 5.91 -22.81 -3.91
N SER A 124 4.71 -22.45 -4.35
CA SER A 124 4.01 -21.28 -3.83
C SER A 124 3.51 -21.46 -2.39
N ILE A 125 3.20 -22.70 -2.00
CA ILE A 125 2.86 -23.06 -0.61
C ILE A 125 4.12 -23.00 0.25
N GLU A 126 5.22 -23.61 -0.19
CA GLU A 126 6.51 -23.57 0.53
C GLU A 126 6.97 -22.13 0.77
N THR A 127 6.88 -21.27 -0.25
CA THR A 127 7.24 -19.85 -0.12
C THR A 127 6.38 -19.15 0.94
N GLN A 128 5.08 -19.39 0.97
CA GLN A 128 4.21 -18.77 1.98
C GLN A 128 4.50 -19.23 3.39
N LEU A 129 4.73 -20.54 3.59
CA LEU A 129 5.10 -21.06 4.90
C LEU A 129 6.43 -20.46 5.37
N PHE A 130 7.38 -20.28 4.46
CA PHE A 130 8.65 -19.61 4.75
C PHE A 130 8.45 -18.15 5.18
N PHE A 131 7.62 -17.38 4.45
CA PHE A 131 7.31 -16.01 4.82
C PHE A 131 6.50 -15.92 6.12
N ASP A 132 5.57 -16.83 6.37
CA ASP A 132 4.81 -16.87 7.63
C ASP A 132 5.74 -17.11 8.83
N MET A 133 6.71 -18.04 8.69
CA MET A 133 7.75 -18.25 9.69
C MET A 133 8.64 -17.01 9.88
N PHE A 134 8.91 -16.26 8.81
CA PHE A 134 9.67 -15.01 8.88
C PHE A 134 8.88 -13.91 9.62
N MET A 135 7.59 -13.78 9.34
CA MET A 135 6.69 -12.85 10.04
C MET A 135 6.64 -13.16 11.53
N MET A 136 6.50 -14.44 11.92
CA MET A 136 6.51 -14.86 13.33
C MET A 136 7.78 -14.47 14.10
N VAL A 137 8.93 -14.38 13.43
CA VAL A 137 10.22 -14.11 14.09
C VAL A 137 10.49 -12.61 14.20
N LEU A 138 10.09 -11.83 13.20
CA LEU A 138 10.53 -10.43 13.06
C LEU A 138 9.43 -9.42 13.33
N LEU A 139 8.17 -9.82 13.28
CA LEU A 139 7.01 -8.94 13.27
C LEU A 139 5.88 -9.54 14.12
N THR A 140 4.78 -8.81 14.27
CA THR A 140 3.62 -9.25 15.08
C THR A 140 2.51 -9.86 14.24
N GLY A 141 2.67 -9.84 12.90
CA GLY A 141 1.69 -10.33 11.95
C GLY A 141 1.91 -11.75 11.45
N THR A 142 1.21 -12.07 10.37
CA THR A 142 1.15 -13.38 9.72
C THR A 142 0.80 -13.18 8.24
N GLU A 143 1.21 -14.12 7.39
CA GLU A 143 0.79 -14.17 5.97
C GLU A 143 -0.61 -14.81 5.79
#